data_AF-K1TND4-F1
#
_entry.id   AF-K1TND4-F1
#
_cell.length_a   1.000
_cell.length_b   1.000
_cell.length_c   1.000
_cell.angle_alpha   90.00
_cell.angle_beta   90.00
_cell.angle_gamma   90.00
#
_symmetry.space_group_name_H-M   'P 1'
#
loop_
_entity.id
_entity.type
_entity.pdbx_description
1 polymer ?
#
loop_
_entity_poly.entity_id
_entity_poly.type
_entity_poly.pdbx_seq_one_letter_code
_entity_poly.pdbx_strand_id
1 'polypeptide(L)'
;IMNILARCVLEMYTFDPNPDDISRDNLMRQSIELIAKFPTIIAYAYNIYRHSVQGRSLHIRHPRENLSIAENFLYMMKHENYSELDARMLDLLLIIQAEHGGGNNSTFTVRVTSSTRTDTYSSIAAGIGSLKGPLHGGANIKVINMFHHLKEAIKDWGNVTELDTYLKRMLNKEAYDKTGLYLWYRP
;
A
#
# COMPACT_ATOMS: atom_id res chain seq x y z
N ILE A 1 -7.49 0.87 -7.56
CA ILE A 1 -7.52 0.94 -6.08
C ILE A 1 -6.92 2.25 -5.57
N MET A 2 -5.63 2.55 -5.74
CA MET A 2 -5.03 3.81 -5.24
C MET A 2 -5.76 5.09 -5.69
N ASN A 3 -6.22 5.17 -6.94
CA ASN A 3 -7.04 6.29 -7.41
C ASN A 3 -8.40 6.39 -6.71
N ILE A 4 -9.00 5.26 -6.34
CA ILE A 4 -10.27 5.24 -5.59
C ILE A 4 -10.01 5.75 -4.17
N LEU A 5 -8.94 5.27 -3.52
CA LEU A 5 -8.54 5.73 -2.20
C LEU A 5 -8.31 7.25 -2.18
N ALA A 6 -7.52 7.79 -3.10
CA ALA A 6 -7.26 9.24 -3.18
C ALA A 6 -8.56 10.05 -3.41
N ARG A 7 -9.48 9.57 -4.26
CA ARG A 7 -10.77 10.21 -4.48
C ARG A 7 -11.66 10.17 -3.24
N CYS A 8 -11.74 9.04 -2.55
CA CYS A 8 -12.50 8.93 -1.31
C CYS A 8 -11.90 9.81 -0.20
N VAL A 9 -10.58 10.00 -0.17
CA VAL A 9 -9.94 10.95 0.75
C VAL A 9 -10.40 12.38 0.47
N LEU A 10 -10.35 12.82 -0.79
CA LEU A 10 -10.84 14.15 -1.16
C LEU A 10 -12.35 14.30 -0.87
N GLU A 11 -13.13 13.25 -1.09
CA GLU A 11 -14.57 13.27 -0.79
C GLU A 11 -14.83 13.40 0.72
N MET A 12 -14.00 12.84 1.59
CA MET A 12 -14.17 12.98 3.04
C MET A 12 -14.10 14.43 3.54
N TYR A 13 -13.48 15.33 2.77
CA TYR A 13 -13.52 16.78 3.02
C TYR A 13 -14.96 17.29 3.12
N THR A 14 -15.87 16.82 2.26
CA THR A 14 -17.26 17.33 2.19
C THR A 14 -18.13 16.85 3.37
N PHE A 15 -17.69 15.79 4.06
CA PHE A 15 -18.38 15.21 5.21
C PHE A 15 -17.80 15.66 6.55
N ASP A 16 -16.66 16.35 6.55
CA ASP A 16 -16.08 16.89 7.77
C ASP A 16 -16.74 18.24 8.13
N PRO A 17 -17.25 18.43 9.35
CA PRO A 17 -17.78 19.73 9.78
C PRO A 17 -16.72 20.84 9.84
N ASN A 18 -15.44 20.53 10.03
CA ASN A 18 -14.34 21.50 10.13
C ASN A 18 -13.14 21.06 9.28
N PRO A 19 -13.27 21.00 7.94
CA PRO A 19 -12.25 20.40 7.08
C PRO A 19 -10.98 21.25 6.99
N ASP A 20 -11.13 22.58 6.99
CA ASP A 20 -10.03 23.54 6.85
C ASP A 20 -9.36 23.91 8.19
N ASP A 21 -9.86 23.41 9.33
CA ASP A 21 -9.27 23.71 10.63
C ASP A 21 -7.96 22.92 10.83
N ILE A 22 -6.84 23.67 10.83
CA ILE A 22 -5.48 23.15 11.01
C ILE A 22 -5.03 23.17 12.48
N SER A 23 -5.94 23.34 13.44
CA SER A 23 -5.65 23.19 14.85
C SER A 23 -5.13 21.78 15.15
N ARG A 24 -4.18 21.67 16.09
CA ARG A 24 -3.54 20.39 16.44
C ARG A 24 -4.55 19.27 16.71
N ASP A 25 -5.59 19.58 17.47
CA ASP A 25 -6.57 18.59 17.91
C ASP A 25 -7.49 18.17 16.74
N ASN A 26 -7.85 19.09 15.86
CA ASN A 26 -8.62 18.75 14.66
C ASN A 26 -7.79 17.92 13.67
N LEU A 27 -6.51 18.26 13.45
CA LEU A 27 -5.58 17.47 12.64
C LEU A 27 -5.43 16.04 13.17
N MET A 28 -5.32 15.88 14.50
CA MET A 28 -5.27 14.56 15.13
C MET A 28 -6.56 13.76 14.91
N ARG A 29 -7.73 14.40 15.12
CA ARG A 29 -9.03 13.77 14.86
C ARG A 29 -9.14 13.31 13.40
N GLN A 30 -8.89 14.20 12.44
CA GLN A 30 -8.93 13.91 11.01
C GLN A 30 -7.98 12.75 10.65
N SER A 31 -6.76 12.76 11.20
CA SER A 31 -5.77 11.70 10.95
C SER A 31 -6.24 10.34 11.46
N ILE A 32 -6.78 10.27 12.69
CA ILE A 32 -7.31 9.03 13.27
C ILE A 32 -8.49 8.51 12.45
N GLU A 33 -9.41 9.40 12.04
CA GLU A 33 -10.55 9.01 11.21
C GLU A 33 -10.12 8.46 9.85
N LEU A 34 -9.13 9.08 9.21
CA LEU A 34 -8.57 8.59 7.94
C LEU A 34 -7.99 7.19 8.11
N ILE A 35 -7.14 6.99 9.12
CA ILE A 35 -6.53 5.69 9.43
C ILE A 35 -7.61 4.61 9.65
N ALA A 36 -8.67 4.93 10.40
CA ALA A 36 -9.78 4.01 10.66
C ALA A 36 -10.60 3.67 9.39
N LYS A 37 -10.77 4.62 8.47
CA LYS A 37 -11.60 4.46 7.26
C LYS A 37 -10.84 3.82 6.08
N PHE A 38 -9.51 3.94 6.02
CA PHE A 38 -8.70 3.42 4.90
C PHE A 38 -8.89 1.92 4.62
N PRO A 39 -8.87 1.00 5.61
CA PRO A 39 -9.09 -0.41 5.36
C PRO A 39 -10.42 -0.69 4.67
N THR A 40 -11.49 -0.02 5.11
CA THR A 40 -12.85 -0.16 4.54
C THR A 40 -12.89 0.32 3.10
N ILE A 41 -12.32 1.50 2.82
CA ILE A 41 -12.25 2.05 1.46
C ILE A 41 -11.50 1.09 0.52
N ILE A 42 -10.35 0.57 0.98
CA ILE A 42 -9.53 -0.35 0.18
C ILE A 42 -10.26 -1.67 -0.06
N ALA A 43 -10.89 -2.24 0.97
CA ALA A 43 -11.63 -3.50 0.86
C ALA A 43 -12.82 -3.37 -0.10
N TYR A 44 -13.56 -2.25 -0.04
CA TYR A 44 -14.68 -1.99 -0.96
C TYR A 44 -14.19 -1.77 -2.38
N ALA A 45 -13.13 -0.97 -2.57
CA ALA A 45 -12.52 -0.75 -3.87
C ALA A 45 -12.05 -2.06 -4.53
N TYR A 46 -11.50 -2.99 -3.73
CA TYR A 46 -11.08 -4.30 -4.21
C TYR A 46 -12.25 -5.21 -4.58
N ASN A 47 -13.29 -5.28 -3.74
CA ASN A 47 -14.49 -6.07 -4.05
C ASN A 47 -15.22 -5.55 -5.29
N ILE A 48 -15.30 -4.23 -5.47
CA ILE A 48 -15.83 -3.59 -6.68
C ILE A 48 -15.00 -3.98 -7.89
N TYR A 49 -13.66 -3.89 -7.81
CA TYR A 49 -12.78 -4.29 -8.91
C TYR A 49 -12.95 -5.77 -9.29
N ARG A 50 -13.01 -6.68 -8.31
CA ARG A 50 -13.26 -8.10 -8.56
C ARG A 50 -14.61 -8.34 -9.23
N HIS A 51 -15.63 -7.59 -8.84
CA HIS A 51 -16.94 -7.70 -9.45
C HIS A 51 -16.96 -7.19 -10.89
N SER A 52 -16.53 -5.94 -11.11
CA SER A 52 -16.66 -5.28 -12.41
C SER A 52 -15.67 -5.79 -13.46
N VAL A 53 -14.49 -6.24 -13.06
CA VAL A 53 -13.42 -6.65 -13.99
C VAL A 53 -13.30 -8.18 -14.09
N GLN A 54 -13.56 -8.92 -13.01
CA GLN A 54 -13.39 -10.38 -12.99
C GLN A 54 -14.71 -11.15 -12.99
N GLY A 55 -15.86 -10.46 -13.07
CA GLY A 55 -17.19 -11.08 -13.09
C GLY A 55 -17.56 -11.84 -11.81
N ARG A 56 -16.83 -11.62 -10.70
CA ARG A 56 -17.14 -12.26 -9.41
C ARG A 56 -18.36 -11.61 -8.77
N SER A 57 -19.02 -12.29 -7.84
CA SER A 57 -20.09 -11.68 -7.04
C SER A 57 -19.56 -10.48 -6.25
N LEU A 58 -20.39 -9.44 -6.09
CA LEU A 58 -20.07 -8.27 -5.26
C LEU A 58 -20.39 -8.60 -3.81
N HIS A 59 -19.38 -8.60 -2.94
CA HIS A 59 -19.56 -8.77 -1.51
C HIS A 59 -19.09 -7.49 -0.79
N ILE A 60 -20.04 -6.77 -0.19
CA ILE A 60 -19.76 -5.63 0.66
C ILE A 60 -20.08 -6.03 2.10
N ARG A 61 -19.11 -5.88 3.00
CA ARG A 61 -19.23 -6.22 4.42
C ARG A 61 -18.83 -5.02 5.25
N HIS A 62 -19.70 -4.62 6.16
CA HIS A 62 -19.38 -3.54 7.09
C HIS A 62 -18.33 -3.99 8.12
N PRO A 63 -17.43 -3.10 8.57
CA PRO A 63 -16.51 -3.41 9.66
C PRO A 63 -17.31 -3.77 10.92
N ARG A 64 -16.74 -4.62 11.76
CA ARG A 64 -17.31 -5.04 13.04
C ARG A 64 -16.61 -4.31 14.19
N GLU A 65 -17.40 -3.99 15.20
CA GLU A 65 -16.86 -3.54 16.49
C GLU A 65 -16.07 -4.67 17.15
N ASN A 66 -15.08 -4.32 17.99
CA ASN A 66 -14.21 -5.24 18.73
C ASN A 66 -13.21 -6.08 17.90
N LEU A 67 -13.07 -5.79 16.60
CA LEU A 67 -11.97 -6.32 15.79
C LEU A 67 -10.88 -5.26 15.61
N SER A 68 -9.61 -5.69 15.60
CA SER A 68 -8.48 -4.84 15.22
C SER A 68 -8.59 -4.36 13.77
N ILE A 69 -7.77 -3.38 13.37
CA ILE A 69 -7.70 -2.88 11.99
C ILE A 69 -7.38 -4.02 11.00
N ALA A 70 -6.42 -4.88 11.34
CA ALA A 70 -6.00 -6.00 10.51
C ALA A 70 -7.11 -7.05 10.37
N GLU A 71 -7.75 -7.44 11.48
CA GLU A 71 -8.87 -8.39 11.47
C GLU A 71 -10.06 -7.84 10.69
N ASN A 72 -10.42 -6.56 10.90
CA ASN A 72 -11.49 -5.93 10.15
C ASN A 72 -11.20 -5.93 8.64
N PHE A 73 -9.97 -5.61 8.24
CA PHE A 73 -9.59 -5.65 6.83
C PHE A 73 -9.71 -7.07 6.24
N LEU A 74 -9.19 -8.08 6.92
CA LEU A 74 -9.26 -9.47 6.49
C LEU A 74 -10.69 -9.99 6.45
N TYR A 75 -11.51 -9.66 7.45
CA TYR A 75 -12.93 -9.98 7.48
C TYR A 75 -13.67 -9.41 6.27
N MET A 76 -13.44 -8.14 5.92
CA MET A 76 -14.07 -7.53 4.75
C MET A 76 -13.62 -8.16 3.43
N MET A 77 -12.38 -8.65 3.36
CA MET A 77 -11.77 -9.24 2.17
C MET A 77 -12.09 -10.73 1.97
N LYS A 78 -12.14 -11.50 3.06
CA LYS A 78 -12.17 -12.96 3.06
C LYS A 78 -13.31 -13.56 3.91
N HIS A 79 -14.15 -12.74 4.56
CA HIS A 79 -15.05 -13.21 5.63
C HIS A 79 -14.22 -13.87 6.74
N GLU A 80 -14.71 -14.96 7.32
CA GLU A 80 -14.03 -15.76 8.36
C GLU A 80 -12.93 -16.69 7.79
N ASN A 81 -12.59 -16.58 6.50
CA ASN A 81 -11.51 -17.35 5.89
C ASN A 81 -10.15 -16.66 6.07
N TYR A 82 -9.76 -16.42 7.31
CA TYR A 82 -8.41 -16.01 7.70
C TYR A 82 -8.04 -16.63 9.05
N SER A 83 -6.77 -16.93 9.24
CA SER A 83 -6.23 -17.42 10.50
C SER A 83 -5.81 -16.27 11.42
N GLU A 84 -5.65 -16.55 12.71
CA GLU A 84 -5.04 -15.60 13.66
C GLU A 84 -3.64 -15.17 13.19
N LEU A 85 -2.88 -16.10 12.58
CA LEU A 85 -1.57 -15.80 12.01
C LEU A 85 -1.66 -14.79 10.85
N ASP A 86 -2.67 -14.90 9.97
CA ASP A 86 -2.88 -13.93 8.89
C ASP A 86 -3.13 -12.52 9.45
N ALA A 87 -3.97 -12.42 10.49
CA ALA A 87 -4.28 -11.15 11.14
C ALA A 87 -3.05 -10.54 11.81
N ARG A 88 -2.30 -11.35 12.57
CA ARG A 88 -1.07 -10.92 13.24
C ARG A 88 0.02 -10.52 12.23
N MET A 89 0.16 -11.25 11.13
CA MET A 89 1.09 -10.91 10.06
C MET A 89 0.73 -9.56 9.43
N LEU A 90 -0.55 -9.34 9.11
CA LEU A 90 -0.99 -8.06 8.56
C LEU A 90 -0.78 -6.90 9.54
N ASP A 91 -1.08 -7.10 10.81
CA ASP A 91 -0.86 -6.08 11.85
C ASP A 91 0.63 -5.68 11.94
N LEU A 92 1.53 -6.67 11.97
CA LEU A 92 2.97 -6.42 11.93
C LEU A 92 3.41 -5.70 10.67
N LEU A 93 2.86 -6.06 9.50
CA LEU A 93 3.15 -5.37 8.24
C LEU A 93 2.72 -3.91 8.29
N LEU A 94 1.54 -3.60 8.84
CA LEU A 94 1.06 -2.23 9.00
C LEU A 94 1.98 -1.42 9.92
N ILE A 95 2.45 -2.00 11.03
CA ILE A 95 3.36 -1.35 11.97
C ILE A 95 4.73 -1.09 11.32
N ILE A 96 5.31 -2.09 10.66
CA ILE A 96 6.64 -1.96 10.02
C ILE A 96 6.62 -0.90 8.91
N GLN A 97 5.50 -0.77 8.20
CA GLN A 97 5.37 0.20 7.10
C GLN A 97 4.87 1.59 7.56
N ALA A 98 4.59 1.78 8.85
CA ALA A 98 3.94 2.99 9.35
C ALA A 98 4.76 4.26 9.15
N GLU A 99 6.10 4.18 9.22
CA GLU A 99 6.99 5.34 9.06
C GLU A 99 8.35 4.90 8.50
N HIS A 100 8.96 5.73 7.65
CA HIS A 100 10.25 5.44 7.03
C HIS A 100 11.08 6.73 6.79
N GLY A 101 11.10 7.61 7.78
CA GLY A 101 11.76 8.91 7.74
C GLY A 101 11.07 9.93 6.83
N GLY A 102 11.25 11.21 7.14
CA GLY A 102 10.61 12.32 6.42
C GLY A 102 11.08 12.55 4.98
N GLY A 103 12.07 11.79 4.50
CA GLY A 103 12.64 11.92 3.15
C GLY A 103 12.00 11.03 2.09
N ASN A 104 11.12 10.08 2.47
CA ASN A 104 10.41 9.28 1.48
C ASN A 104 9.41 10.15 0.70
N ASN A 105 9.17 9.82 -0.57
CA ASN A 105 8.49 10.74 -1.50
C ASN A 105 7.05 11.08 -1.06
N SER A 106 6.29 10.11 -0.54
CA SER A 106 4.93 10.37 -0.05
C SER A 106 4.92 11.28 1.18
N THR A 107 5.77 11.02 2.18
CA THR A 107 5.86 11.86 3.38
C THR A 107 6.36 13.27 3.04
N PHE A 108 7.34 13.39 2.14
CA PHE A 108 7.82 14.68 1.67
C PHE A 108 6.73 15.43 0.90
N THR A 109 5.94 14.74 0.06
CA THR A 109 4.80 15.35 -0.66
C THR A 109 3.74 15.89 0.31
N VAL A 110 3.39 15.12 1.35
CA VAL A 110 2.47 15.58 2.40
C VAL A 110 3.04 16.84 3.08
N ARG A 111 4.34 16.84 3.41
CA ARG A 111 5.01 18.00 4.04
C ARG A 111 5.07 19.23 3.13
N VAL A 112 5.32 19.06 1.84
CA VAL A 112 5.37 20.15 0.86
C VAL A 112 3.99 20.77 0.71
N THR A 113 2.96 19.95 0.51
CA THR A 113 1.60 20.45 0.34
C THR A 113 1.05 21.07 1.63
N SER A 114 1.28 20.48 2.80
CA SER A 114 0.80 21.05 4.07
C SER A 114 1.52 22.34 4.45
N SER A 115 2.71 22.61 3.91
CA SER A 115 3.44 23.87 4.16
C SER A 115 2.73 25.11 3.60
N THR A 116 1.80 24.93 2.66
CA THR A 116 0.93 26.00 2.15
C THR A 116 -0.28 26.24 3.06
N ARG A 117 -0.43 25.44 4.13
CA ARG A 117 -1.60 25.39 5.03
C ARG A 117 -2.88 24.91 4.35
N THR A 118 -2.77 24.06 3.32
CA THR A 118 -3.93 23.32 2.79
C THR A 118 -4.47 22.33 3.83
N ASP A 119 -5.73 21.94 3.65
CA ASP A 119 -6.42 20.96 4.49
C ASP A 119 -5.77 19.55 4.48
N THR A 120 -6.06 18.77 5.52
CA THR A 120 -5.54 17.41 5.70
C THR A 120 -5.87 16.49 4.53
N TYR A 121 -7.09 16.58 3.97
CA TYR A 121 -7.54 15.67 2.91
C TYR A 121 -6.77 15.90 1.62
N SER A 122 -6.57 17.15 1.22
CA SER A 122 -5.75 17.54 0.06
C SER A 122 -4.31 17.06 0.22
N SER A 123 -3.69 17.30 1.37
CA SER A 123 -2.30 16.86 1.63
C SER A 123 -2.15 15.34 1.58
N ILE A 124 -3.07 14.61 2.20
CA ILE A 124 -3.03 13.14 2.21
C ILE A 124 -3.33 12.57 0.81
N ALA A 125 -4.26 13.14 0.06
CA ALA A 125 -4.54 12.74 -1.32
C ALA A 125 -3.31 12.93 -2.22
N ALA A 126 -2.57 14.04 -2.06
CA ALA A 126 -1.31 14.26 -2.77
C ALA A 126 -0.25 13.21 -2.37
N GLY A 127 -0.13 12.90 -1.08
CA GLY A 127 0.74 11.82 -0.57
C GLY A 127 0.43 10.45 -1.18
N ILE A 128 -0.86 10.09 -1.27
CA ILE A 128 -1.33 8.86 -1.92
C ILE A 128 -0.98 8.86 -3.41
N GLY A 129 -1.14 10.01 -4.09
CA GLY A 129 -0.76 10.20 -5.48
C GLY A 129 0.74 9.96 -5.71
N SER A 130 1.59 10.49 -4.83
CA SER A 130 3.03 10.24 -4.84
C SER A 130 3.36 8.77 -4.58
N LEU A 131 2.73 8.14 -3.57
CA LEU A 131 2.90 6.73 -3.23
C LEU A 131 2.55 5.80 -4.39
N LYS A 132 1.49 6.10 -5.15
CA LYS A 132 1.06 5.28 -6.29
C LYS A 132 2.14 5.13 -7.38
N GLY A 133 3.11 6.05 -7.47
CA GLY A 133 4.12 6.05 -8.51
C GLY A 133 4.95 4.75 -8.54
N PRO A 134 5.32 4.22 -9.73
CA PRO A 134 6.02 2.94 -9.86
C PRO A 134 7.45 2.96 -9.28
N LEU A 135 8.01 4.14 -9.05
CA LEU A 135 9.32 4.33 -8.40
C LEU A 135 9.22 4.46 -6.88
N HIS A 136 8.01 4.48 -6.31
CA HIS A 136 7.77 4.57 -4.88
C HIS A 136 6.98 3.34 -4.40
N GLY A 137 5.65 3.36 -4.44
CA GLY A 137 4.80 2.24 -3.98
C GLY A 137 4.74 1.04 -4.93
N GLY A 138 5.36 1.14 -6.12
CA GLY A 138 5.50 0.02 -7.06
C GLY A 138 6.53 -1.04 -6.64
N ALA A 139 7.26 -0.81 -5.54
CA ALA A 139 8.42 -1.60 -5.15
C ALA A 139 8.11 -3.09 -4.99
N ASN A 140 7.07 -3.39 -4.22
CA ASN A 140 6.69 -4.75 -3.86
C ASN A 140 6.31 -5.59 -5.09
N ILE A 141 5.62 -4.99 -6.07
CA ILE A 141 5.21 -5.70 -7.29
C ILE A 141 6.44 -6.12 -8.11
N LYS A 142 7.46 -5.26 -8.22
CA LYS A 142 8.67 -5.64 -8.98
C LYS A 142 9.45 -6.76 -8.29
N VAL A 143 9.48 -6.77 -6.96
CA VAL A 143 10.12 -7.86 -6.19
C VAL A 143 9.39 -9.18 -6.41
N ILE A 144 8.06 -9.18 -6.36
CA ILE A 144 7.25 -10.37 -6.63
C ILE A 144 7.49 -10.89 -8.05
N ASN A 145 7.46 -10.01 -9.06
CA ASN A 145 7.72 -10.38 -10.45
C ASN A 145 9.14 -10.95 -10.64
N MET A 146 10.13 -10.38 -9.97
CA MET A 146 11.50 -10.88 -9.97
C MET A 146 11.58 -12.28 -9.33
N PHE A 147 10.91 -12.52 -8.21
CA PHE A 147 10.85 -13.86 -7.61
C PHE A 147 10.17 -14.88 -8.52
N HIS A 148 9.08 -14.51 -9.21
CA HIS A 148 8.46 -15.38 -10.20
C HIS A 148 9.42 -15.72 -11.34
N HIS A 149 10.14 -14.73 -11.85
CA HIS A 149 11.13 -14.95 -12.89
C HIS A 149 12.29 -15.84 -12.44
N LEU A 150 12.79 -15.64 -11.21
CA LEU A 150 13.82 -16.50 -10.64
C LEU A 150 13.36 -17.97 -10.53
N LYS A 151 12.07 -18.21 -10.21
CA LYS A 151 11.45 -19.56 -10.20
C LYS A 151 11.37 -20.22 -11.56
N GLU A 152 11.27 -19.44 -12.62
CA GLU A 152 11.29 -19.97 -13.98
C GLU A 152 12.71 -20.20 -14.49
N ALA A 153 13.64 -19.32 -14.11
CA ALA A 153 14.99 -19.30 -14.67
C ALA A 153 15.99 -20.22 -13.95
N ILE A 154 15.83 -20.42 -12.63
CA ILE A 154 16.76 -21.19 -11.79
C ILE A 154 16.20 -22.59 -11.57
N LYS A 155 16.98 -23.61 -11.94
CA LYS A 155 16.57 -25.01 -11.85
C LYS A 155 16.75 -25.56 -10.45
N ASP A 156 17.91 -25.32 -9.84
CA ASP A 156 18.23 -25.81 -8.50
C ASP A 156 18.48 -24.64 -7.53
N TRP A 157 17.56 -24.47 -6.59
CA TRP A 157 17.61 -23.44 -5.56
C TRP A 157 18.65 -23.72 -4.47
N GLY A 158 19.18 -24.94 -4.39
CA GLY A 158 20.30 -25.29 -3.52
C GLY A 158 21.67 -25.01 -4.15
N ASN A 159 21.72 -24.76 -5.45
CA ASN A 159 22.97 -24.52 -6.16
C ASN A 159 23.39 -23.05 -6.09
N VAL A 160 24.24 -22.74 -5.11
CA VAL A 160 24.77 -21.38 -4.88
C VAL A 160 25.47 -20.82 -6.11
N THR A 161 26.16 -21.65 -6.90
CA THR A 161 26.87 -21.21 -8.11
C THR A 161 25.90 -20.78 -9.21
N GLU A 162 24.79 -21.51 -9.40
CA GLU A 162 23.74 -21.15 -10.35
C GLU A 162 23.08 -19.82 -9.96
N LEU A 163 22.74 -19.68 -8.68
CA LEU A 163 22.20 -18.45 -8.10
C LEU A 163 23.14 -17.25 -8.31
N ASP A 164 24.41 -17.38 -7.92
CA ASP A 164 25.41 -16.31 -8.05
C ASP A 164 25.63 -15.92 -9.52
N THR A 165 25.72 -16.90 -10.42
CA THR A 165 25.84 -16.65 -11.85
C THR A 165 24.65 -15.87 -12.39
N TYR A 166 23.43 -16.24 -11.99
CA TYR A 166 22.22 -15.58 -12.45
C TYR A 166 22.10 -14.15 -11.91
N LEU A 167 22.39 -13.95 -10.61
CA LEU A 167 22.38 -12.63 -9.99
C LEU A 167 23.44 -11.69 -10.61
N LYS A 168 24.63 -12.21 -10.94
CA LYS A 168 25.65 -11.45 -11.69
C LYS A 168 25.17 -11.03 -13.09
N ARG A 169 24.47 -11.91 -13.80
CA ARG A 169 23.86 -11.56 -15.11
C ARG A 169 22.79 -10.48 -14.96
N MET A 170 21.98 -10.53 -13.91
CA MET A 170 21.01 -9.46 -13.62
C MET A 170 21.72 -8.12 -13.37
N LEU A 171 22.76 -8.11 -12.54
CA LEU A 171 23.61 -6.94 -12.26
C LEU A 171 24.23 -6.35 -13.54
N ASN A 172 24.73 -7.22 -14.42
CA ASN A 172 25.33 -6.84 -15.69
C ASN A 172 24.29 -6.45 -16.77
N LYS A 173 22.99 -6.43 -16.44
CA LYS A 173 21.88 -6.09 -17.35
C LYS A 173 21.67 -7.10 -18.49
N GLU A 174 22.06 -8.35 -18.27
CA GLU A 174 22.01 -9.43 -19.25
C GLU A 174 20.81 -10.36 -19.05
N ALA A 175 20.03 -10.18 -17.98
CA ALA A 175 18.88 -11.00 -17.61
C ALA A 175 17.69 -10.16 -17.10
N TYR A 176 16.51 -10.77 -17.01
CA TYR A 176 15.25 -10.17 -16.56
C TYR A 176 14.91 -8.86 -17.30
N ASP A 177 14.69 -7.76 -16.57
CA ASP A 177 14.27 -6.45 -17.09
C ASP A 177 15.44 -5.56 -17.53
N LYS A 178 16.68 -6.08 -17.45
CA LYS A 178 17.93 -5.39 -17.85
C LYS A 178 18.17 -4.06 -17.15
N THR A 179 17.54 -3.82 -16.00
CA THR A 179 17.72 -2.58 -15.23
C THR A 179 19.04 -2.57 -14.46
N GLY A 180 19.60 -3.75 -14.14
CA GLY A 180 20.76 -3.89 -13.26
C GLY A 180 20.41 -3.83 -11.78
N LEU A 181 19.12 -3.78 -11.43
CA LEU A 181 18.64 -3.70 -10.06
C LEU A 181 18.21 -5.08 -9.56
N TYR A 182 18.60 -5.42 -8.34
CA TYR A 182 18.06 -6.55 -7.59
C TYR A 182 17.52 -6.02 -6.25
N LEU A 183 16.28 -6.39 -5.91
CA LEU A 183 15.63 -5.99 -4.64
C LEU A 183 15.65 -4.47 -4.33
N TRP A 184 15.71 -3.60 -5.35
CA TRP A 184 15.82 -2.14 -5.21
C TRP A 184 17.14 -1.61 -4.61
N TYR A 185 18.12 -2.47 -4.40
CA TYR A 185 19.46 -2.03 -4.04
C TYR A 185 20.12 -1.37 -5.27
N ARG A 186 20.46 -0.09 -5.13
CA ARG A 186 21.41 0.57 -6.03
C ARG A 186 22.79 0.39 -5.41
N PRO A 187 23.75 -0.27 -6.10
CA PRO A 187 25.13 -0.28 -5.64
C PRO A 187 25.72 1.12 -5.56
#